data_AF-A0A3S5ATN4-F1
#
_entry.id   AF-A0A3S5ATN4-F1
#
_cell.length_a   1.000
_cell.length_b   1.000
_cell.length_c   1.000
_cell.angle_alpha   90.00
_cell.angle_beta   90.00
_cell.angle_gamma   90.00
#
_symmetry.space_group_name_H-M   'P 1'
#
loop_
_entity.id
_entity.type
_entity.pdbx_description
1 polymer ?
#
loop_
_entity_poly.entity_id
_entity_poly.type
_entity_poly.pdbx_seq_one_letter_code
_entity_poly.pdbx_strand_id
1 'polypeptide(L)' 'MGNATAICSDKTGTLTTNRMTAVQCFMNDQHYKTLPHFSQLPKATIELITMNISVNSGYTSKNIVSRSCQKM' A
#
# COMPACT_ATOMS: atom_id res chain seq x y z
N MET A 1 -31.90 6.71 -19.22
CA MET A 1 -30.85 7.76 -19.13
C MET A 1 -30.72 8.58 -20.43
N GLY A 2 -31.78 8.77 -21.23
CA GLY A 2 -31.64 9.43 -22.55
C GLY A 2 -31.48 10.95 -22.53
N ASN A 3 -31.65 11.62 -21.37
CA ASN A 3 -31.66 13.09 -21.29
C ASN A 3 -31.05 13.62 -19.96
N ALA A 4 -30.06 12.91 -19.39
CA ALA A 4 -29.35 13.41 -18.21
C ALA A 4 -28.37 14.52 -18.63
N THR A 5 -28.45 15.69 -17.99
CA THR A 5 -27.60 16.86 -18.28
C THR A 5 -26.40 17.02 -17.34
N ALA A 6 -26.44 16.36 -16.17
CA ALA A 6 -25.34 16.32 -15.22
C ALA A 6 -25.37 15.01 -14.41
N ILE A 7 -24.18 14.50 -14.06
CA ILE A 7 -23.98 13.37 -13.14
C ILE A 7 -22.92 13.79 -12.12
N CYS A 8 -23.30 13.81 -10.85
CA CYS A 8 -22.39 14.07 -9.74
C CYS A 8 -21.90 12.73 -9.19
N SER A 9 -20.83 12.20 -9.75
CA SER A 9 -20.26 10.92 -9.32
C SER A 9 -19.36 11.10 -8.11
N ASP A 10 -19.49 10.19 -7.14
CA ASP A 10 -18.56 10.10 -6.01
C ASP A 10 -17.20 9.55 -6.45
N LYS A 11 -16.14 9.95 -5.73
CA LYS A 11 -14.79 9.49 -6.05
C LYS A 11 -14.52 8.09 -5.48
N THR A 12 -14.75 7.90 -4.19
CA THR A 12 -14.31 6.70 -3.46
C THR A 12 -15.27 5.54 -3.71
N GLY A 13 -14.76 4.44 -4.27
CA GLY A 13 -15.58 3.25 -4.52
C GLY A 13 -16.50 3.33 -5.74
N THR A 14 -16.57 4.50 -6.41
CA THR A 14 -17.26 4.67 -7.70
C THR A 14 -16.25 4.95 -8.82
N LEU A 15 -15.47 6.03 -8.73
CA LEU A 15 -14.41 6.31 -9.70
C LEU A 15 -13.12 5.54 -9.40
N THR A 16 -12.85 5.26 -8.12
CA THR A 16 -11.70 4.44 -7.71
C THR A 16 -12.14 3.03 -7.35
N THR A 17 -11.25 2.06 -7.58
CA THR A 17 -11.49 0.64 -7.27
C THR A 17 -11.52 0.32 -5.77
N ASN A 18 -11.33 1.32 -4.92
CA ASN A 18 -11.15 1.17 -3.47
C ASN A 18 -10.08 0.12 -3.11
N ARG A 19 -9.05 -0.04 -3.96
CA ARG A 19 -7.87 -0.88 -3.73
C ARG A 19 -6.63 -0.03 -3.83
N MET A 20 -6.13 0.41 -2.69
CA MET A 20 -4.93 1.26 -2.63
C MET A 20 -3.66 0.40 -2.61
N THR A 21 -2.63 0.86 -3.31
CA THR A 21 -1.28 0.30 -3.28
C THR A 21 -0.28 1.40 -2.96
N ALA A 22 0.78 1.07 -2.22
CA ALA A 22 1.91 1.99 -2.06
C ALA A 22 2.71 2.00 -3.36
N VAL A 23 2.85 3.16 -4.00
CA VAL A 23 3.53 3.29 -5.31
C VAL A 23 4.93 3.90 -5.13
N GLN A 24 5.07 4.87 -4.24
CA GLN A 24 6.30 5.60 -3.96
C GLN A 24 6.44 5.80 -2.45
N CYS A 25 7.66 5.96 -1.97
CA CYS A 25 7.91 6.24 -0.56
C CYS A 25 9.06 7.23 -0.40
N PHE A 26 8.98 8.05 0.64
CA PHE A 26 10.05 8.96 1.05
C PHE A 26 10.50 8.56 2.45
N MET A 27 11.74 8.13 2.59
CA MET A 27 12.29 7.66 3.86
C MET A 27 13.78 8.01 3.92
N ASN A 28 14.28 8.37 5.11
CA ASN A 28 15.69 8.70 5.34
C ASN A 28 16.24 9.75 4.34
N ASP A 29 15.47 10.82 4.11
CA ASP A 29 15.75 11.88 3.14
C ASP A 29 15.93 11.42 1.69
N GLN A 30 15.45 10.22 1.35
CA GLN A 30 15.50 9.67 0.01
C GLN A 30 14.10 9.39 -0.56
N HIS A 31 13.85 9.88 -1.77
CA HIS A 31 12.63 9.60 -2.51
C HIS A 31 12.80 8.36 -3.41
N TYR A 32 12.01 7.33 -3.14
CA TYR A 32 11.98 6.10 -3.91
C TYR A 32 10.79 6.10 -4.87
N LYS A 33 11.10 6.20 -6.17
CA LYS A 33 10.09 6.09 -7.26
C LYS A 33 9.53 4.68 -7.41
N THR A 34 10.29 3.68 -6.96
CA THR A 34 9.89 2.27 -6.88
C THR A 34 10.17 1.80 -5.47
N LEU A 35 9.27 1.03 -4.88
CA LEU A 35 9.44 0.55 -3.50
C LEU A 35 10.76 -0.21 -3.33
N PRO A 36 11.61 0.16 -2.36
CA PRO A 36 12.91 -0.47 -2.14
C PRO A 36 12.75 -1.88 -1.54
N HIS A 37 13.74 -2.73 -1.79
CA HIS A 37 13.82 -4.03 -1.12
C HIS A 37 14.32 -3.85 0.32
N PHE A 38 13.95 -4.76 1.24
CA PHE A 38 14.37 -4.70 2.65
C PHE A 38 15.89 -4.60 2.81
N SER A 39 16.67 -5.23 1.93
CA SER A 39 18.14 -5.17 1.94
C SER A 39 18.72 -3.76 1.73
N GLN A 40 17.93 -2.85 1.15
CA GLN A 40 18.36 -1.48 0.81
C GLN A 40 18.02 -0.47 1.92
N LEU A 41 17.32 -0.90 2.97
CA LEU A 41 16.87 -0.03 4.06
C LEU A 41 17.70 -0.27 5.32
N PRO A 42 17.96 0.77 6.13
CA PRO A 42 18.56 0.61 7.45
C PRO A 42 17.71 -0.28 8.36
N LYS A 43 18.36 -1.10 9.18
CA LYS A 43 17.71 -2.05 10.08
C LYS A 43 16.68 -1.38 11.03
N ALA A 44 17.02 -0.21 11.57
CA ALA A 44 16.13 0.55 12.45
C ALA A 44 14.80 0.93 11.76
N THR A 45 14.84 1.34 10.49
CA THR A 45 13.64 1.67 9.72
C THR A 45 12.77 0.43 9.49
N ILE A 46 13.40 -0.71 9.19
CA ILE A 46 12.68 -1.99 9.00
C ILE A 46 11.99 -2.41 10.28
N GLU A 47 12.68 -2.37 11.42
CA GLU A 47 12.10 -2.71 12.73
C GLU A 47 10.89 -1.83 13.07
N LEU A 48 10.98 -0.52 12.82
CA LEU A 48 9.86 0.40 13.00
C LEU A 48 8.67 0.05 12.08
N ILE A 49 8.92 -0.22 10.79
CA ILE A 49 7.87 -0.59 9.85
C ILE A 49 7.20 -1.91 10.28
N THR A 50 7.97 -2.92 10.65
CA THR A 50 7.46 -4.22 11.11
C THR A 50 6.59 -4.06 12.35
N MET A 51 7.05 -3.29 13.35
CA MET A 51 6.26 -3.00 14.53
C MET A 51 4.94 -2.31 14.16
N ASN A 52 4.98 -1.25 13.34
CA ASN A 52 3.78 -0.53 12.94
C ASN A 52 2.80 -1.41 12.15
N ILE A 53 3.29 -2.28 11.26
CA ILE A 53 2.45 -3.24 10.56
C ILE A 53 1.78 -4.19 11.56
N SER A 54 2.50 -4.70 12.55
CA SER A 54 1.93 -5.60 13.56
C SER A 54 0.84 -4.94 14.40
N VAL A 55 1.03 -3.67 14.77
CA VAL A 55 0.05 -2.90 15.57
C VAL A 55 -1.21 -2.56 14.77
N ASN A 56 -1.08 -2.30 13.47
CA ASN A 56 -2.20 -1.89 12.61
C ASN A 56 -2.83 -3.05 11.82
N SER A 57 -2.26 -4.25 11.90
CA SER A 57 -2.84 -5.45 11.28
C SER A 57 -3.84 -6.10 12.24
N GLY A 58 -5.00 -6.49 11.72
CA GLY A 58 -6.03 -7.21 12.48
C GLY A 58 -6.55 -8.42 11.71
N TYR A 59 -7.59 -9.07 12.24
CA TYR A 59 -8.22 -10.24 11.62
C TYR A 59 -8.72 -9.97 10.18
N THR A 60 -9.09 -8.73 9.88
CA THR A 60 -9.56 -8.31 8.54
C THR A 60 -8.41 -8.08 7.56
N SER A 61 -7.18 -7.89 8.03
CA SER A 61 -5.99 -7.73 7.22
C SER A 61 -5.60 -9.08 6.61
N LYS A 62 -6.06 -9.34 5.38
CA LYS A 62 -5.73 -10.56 4.62
C LYS A 62 -4.28 -10.50 4.13
N ASN A 63 -3.33 -10.69 5.04
CA ASN A 63 -1.90 -10.73 4.74
C ASN A 63 -1.60 -12.01 3.94
N ILE A 64 -1.30 -11.85 2.65
CA ILE A 64 -0.98 -12.96 1.74
C ILE A 64 0.54 -12.97 1.58
N VAL A 65 1.17 -14.12 1.86
CA VAL A 65 2.61 -14.31 1.59
C VAL A 65 2.81 -14.30 0.08
N SER A 66 3.69 -13.43 -0.42
CA SER A 66 4.03 -13.43 -1.85
C SER A 66 4.72 -14.74 -2.21
N ARG A 67 4.30 -15.37 -3.31
CA ARG A 67 4.83 -16.68 -3.76
C ARG A 67 6.35 -16.68 -4.00
N SER A 68 6.98 -15.51 -4.13
CA SER A 68 8.43 -15.35 -4.20
C SER A 68 9.16 -15.69 -2.90
N CYS A 69 8.49 -15.64 -1.74
CA CYS A 69 9.08 -15.89 -0.42
C CYS A 69 8.99 -17.37 0.02
N GLN A 70 8.23 -18.21 -0.67
CA GLN A 70 7.99 -19.62 -0.28
C GLN A 70 9.13 -20.60 -0.62
N LYS A 71 10.27 -20.10 -1.12
CA LYS A 71 11.48 -20.91 -1.42
C LYS A 71 12.66 -20.53 -0.53
N MET A 72 12.43 -20.42 0.77
CA MET A 72 13.48 -20.49 1.78
C MET A 72 13.30 -21.74 2.62
#